data_AF-A0A0F6MRY2-F1
#
_entry.id   AF-A0A0F6MRY2-F1
#
_cell.length_a   1.000
_cell.length_b   1.000
_cell.length_c   1.000
_cell.angle_alpha   90.00
_cell.angle_beta   90.00
_cell.angle_gamma   90.00
#
_symmetry.space_group_name_H-M   'P 1'
#
loop_
_entity.id
_entity.type
_entity.pdbx_description
1 polymer ?
#
loop_
_entity_poly.entity_id
_entity_poly.type
_entity_poly.pdbx_seq_one_letter_code
_entity_poly.pdbx_strand_id
1 'polypeptide(L)'
;MFEDWELFLTFLTEWVKQYGIYGVFLIVFFLFMQDPDRILKIKSIFFSFFNWAFKIGKKSFVSSKMTLKLNAFFNDENINHTFRATNFRFKIRWVKKSDDPILKENGTIILNLDNSYDQTRNTLKATQLSLPLIVCPSLRKSINKEYQEAIDLTLMKKMTDNLGQFAFPIFEKYFLKPSIEGNYELSELYSQLIQIDNFGIFTPIFLEELNILSSRFYSEGNTSDITEDIKDFLIFLLSIAEREIGEEIVLNYISKYFRLGILLVAKKIRAELYGTKPYLERVKTHFKNGCDKVYIVGYESNRIFFNRLHRILLQDTRYSTSSLMQHKTRHRSISRNKIDLLSVERNQNYSDQRFRELVDFHKIKEGDFINAKALDVLDDIAIFDIFGLSGFVYQKECSWKKLECCSDVFRKNSSYNLKIIEIDKMNERIVLTNKQSDDDPLLSEEIPKVDDVIEVIIKAECRTYFISHDKNGLEILILKKEISWANSVEYDKYNGIKTKVLIYEIDKEGSNIYGSIRRNLDNPWSNILQIYPRNSVVESSVLHVNDRGVLFLLPNGLTAFISNEKIINSKTKENFTKGNKHMIQIDKIEVRKKRIYANLLY
;
A
#
# COMPACT_ATOMS: atom_id res chain seq x y z
N MET A 1 45.61 23.47 69.43
CA MET A 1 47.05 23.68 69.20
C MET A 1 47.67 22.30 69.08
N PHE A 2 47.94 21.86 67.84
CA PHE A 2 48.80 20.72 67.54
C PHE A 2 49.83 21.28 66.56
N GLU A 3 51.08 21.41 67.00
CA GLU A 3 52.17 21.99 66.20
C GLU A 3 52.83 20.94 65.27
N ASP A 4 52.52 19.65 65.41
CA ASP A 4 53.02 18.59 64.54
C ASP A 4 51.89 17.91 63.75
N TRP A 5 51.93 18.11 62.42
CA TRP A 5 50.90 17.63 61.50
C TRP A 5 50.92 16.11 61.28
N GLU A 6 52.08 15.46 61.43
CA GLU A 6 52.21 14.01 61.39
C GLU A 6 51.59 13.33 62.62
N LEU A 7 51.73 13.93 63.80
CA LEU A 7 51.16 13.43 65.05
C LEU A 7 49.63 13.52 65.05
N PHE A 8 49.09 14.58 64.43
CA PHE A 8 47.65 14.75 64.23
C PHE A 8 47.08 13.73 63.25
N LEU A 9 47.77 13.44 62.13
CA LEU A 9 47.31 12.46 61.15
C LEU A 9 47.36 11.03 61.70
N THR A 10 48.41 10.67 62.44
CA THR A 10 48.51 9.37 63.11
C THR A 10 47.41 9.19 64.15
N PHE A 11 47.18 10.18 65.02
CA PHE A 11 46.05 10.20 65.95
C PHE A 11 44.70 10.03 65.23
N LEU A 12 44.47 10.80 64.17
CA LEU A 12 43.21 10.75 63.43
C LEU A 12 43.00 9.38 62.75
N THR A 13 44.06 8.75 62.25
CA THR A 13 43.97 7.41 61.65
C THR A 13 43.71 6.30 62.68
N GLU A 14 44.35 6.33 63.84
CA GLU A 14 44.06 5.38 64.93
C GLU A 14 42.65 5.58 65.49
N TRP A 15 42.23 6.84 65.62
CA TRP A 15 40.93 7.19 66.16
C TRP A 15 39.77 6.83 65.20
N VAL A 16 39.97 6.97 63.88
CA VAL A 16 39.01 6.48 62.88
C VAL A 16 38.97 4.95 62.84
N LYS A 17 40.11 4.27 63.04
CA LYS A 17 40.15 2.81 63.18
C LYS A 17 39.36 2.33 64.41
N GLN A 18 39.44 3.06 65.52
CA GLN A 18 38.84 2.68 66.79
C GLN A 18 37.34 3.03 66.91
N TYR A 19 36.92 4.17 66.35
CA TYR A 19 35.56 4.70 66.51
C TYR A 19 34.77 4.81 65.19
N GLY A 20 35.35 4.41 64.06
CA GLY A 20 34.72 4.46 62.74
C GLY A 20 34.36 5.88 62.30
N ILE A 21 33.42 5.98 61.36
CA ILE A 21 32.97 7.27 60.81
C ILE A 21 32.30 8.15 61.87
N TYR A 22 31.77 7.56 62.94
CA TYR A 22 31.11 8.26 64.06
C TYR A 22 32.11 9.01 64.94
N GLY A 23 33.35 8.52 65.08
CA GLY A 23 34.43 9.26 65.72
C GLY A 23 34.70 10.58 65.00
N VAL A 24 34.86 10.54 63.68
CA VAL A 24 35.05 11.75 62.85
C VAL A 24 33.93 12.77 63.08
N PHE A 25 32.68 12.31 63.17
CA PHE A 25 31.54 13.17 63.50
C PHE A 25 31.67 13.84 64.88
N LEU A 26 32.23 13.16 65.88
CA LEU A 26 32.47 13.71 67.22
C LEU A 26 33.60 14.76 67.26
N ILE A 27 34.71 14.57 66.52
CA ILE A 27 35.76 15.62 66.40
C ILE A 27 35.21 16.82 65.63
N VAL A 28 34.46 16.56 64.54
CA VAL A 28 33.81 17.64 63.79
C VAL A 28 32.84 18.37 64.71
N PHE A 29 32.01 17.67 65.49
CA PHE A 29 31.09 18.25 66.48
C PHE A 29 31.82 19.05 67.57
N PHE A 30 32.98 18.58 68.04
CA PHE A 30 33.80 19.30 69.03
C PHE A 30 34.45 20.56 68.44
N LEU A 31 34.95 20.49 67.19
CA LEU A 31 35.42 21.65 66.44
C LEU A 31 34.28 22.64 66.12
N PHE A 32 33.04 22.16 66.00
CA PHE A 32 31.82 22.96 65.87
C PHE A 32 31.50 23.78 67.13
N MET A 33 31.93 23.36 68.32
CA MET A 33 31.65 24.05 69.59
C MET A 33 32.67 25.14 69.94
N GLN A 34 33.89 25.08 69.39
CA GLN A 34 35.00 25.97 69.80
C GLN A 34 35.09 27.30 69.05
N ASP A 35 34.55 27.42 67.84
CA ASP A 35 34.78 28.62 67.01
C ASP A 35 33.70 28.80 65.92
N PRO A 36 32.74 29.73 66.07
CA PRO A 36 31.62 29.89 65.15
C PRO A 36 32.03 30.29 63.72
N ASP A 37 33.16 30.98 63.52
CA ASP A 37 33.66 31.33 62.19
C ASP A 37 34.24 30.13 61.44
N ARG A 38 34.79 29.14 62.15
CA ARG A 38 35.25 27.88 61.54
C ARG A 38 34.08 27.05 61.04
N ILE A 39 32.90 27.17 61.66
CA ILE A 39 31.65 26.55 61.18
C ILE A 39 31.33 27.05 59.77
N LEU A 40 31.46 28.35 59.49
CA LEU A 40 31.19 28.91 58.15
C LEU A 40 32.19 28.38 57.11
N LYS A 41 33.47 28.21 57.48
CA LYS A 41 34.50 27.67 56.58
C LYS A 41 34.31 26.17 56.31
N ILE A 42 34.01 25.38 57.33
CA ILE A 42 33.72 23.94 57.19
C ILE A 42 32.42 23.74 56.39
N LYS A 43 31.38 24.53 56.69
CA LYS A 43 30.13 24.56 55.92
C LYS A 43 30.40 24.91 54.45
N SER A 44 31.24 25.91 54.18
CA SER A 44 31.64 26.29 52.82
C SER A 44 32.36 25.15 52.09
N ILE A 45 33.33 24.48 52.73
CA ILE A 45 34.05 23.34 52.15
C ILE A 45 33.10 22.17 51.88
N PHE A 46 32.21 21.86 52.83
CA PHE A 46 31.19 20.83 52.71
C PHE A 46 30.23 21.13 51.54
N PHE A 47 29.63 22.32 51.50
CA PHE A 47 28.73 22.70 50.41
C PHE A 47 29.47 22.86 49.07
N SER A 48 30.75 23.23 49.06
CA SER A 48 31.57 23.27 47.84
C SER A 48 31.79 21.87 47.27
N PHE A 49 32.09 20.88 48.13
CA PHE A 49 32.16 19.47 47.73
C PHE A 49 30.82 18.97 47.19
N PHE A 50 29.71 19.23 47.88
CA PHE A 50 28.37 18.86 47.40
C PHE A 50 28.00 19.58 46.10
N ASN A 51 28.36 20.85 45.94
CA ASN A 51 28.15 21.60 44.70
C ASN A 51 28.98 21.03 43.55
N TRP A 52 30.22 20.63 43.81
CA TRP A 52 31.08 19.95 42.83
C TRP A 52 30.51 18.57 42.44
N ALA A 53 30.17 17.74 43.42
CA ALA A 53 29.57 16.43 43.20
C ALA A 53 28.22 16.53 42.45
N PHE A 54 27.38 17.49 42.83
CA PHE A 54 26.12 17.76 42.15
C PHE A 54 26.33 18.30 40.74
N LYS A 55 27.34 19.13 40.49
CA LYS A 55 27.72 19.57 39.13
C LYS A 55 28.15 18.40 38.25
N ILE A 56 28.92 17.45 38.78
CA ILE A 56 29.32 16.22 38.07
C ILE A 56 28.10 15.35 37.80
N GLY A 57 27.28 15.10 38.82
CA GLY A 57 26.04 14.32 38.70
C GLY A 57 25.09 14.94 37.67
N LYS A 58 24.90 16.26 37.70
CA LYS A 58 24.09 17.00 36.73
C LYS A 58 24.65 16.87 35.31
N LYS A 59 25.96 17.04 35.11
CA LYS A 59 26.58 16.88 33.78
C LYS A 59 26.40 15.48 33.23
N SER A 60 26.65 14.46 34.06
CA SER A 60 26.47 13.04 33.71
C SER A 60 25.01 12.73 33.37
N PHE A 61 24.07 13.21 34.19
CA PHE A 61 22.64 13.06 33.95
C PHE A 61 22.21 13.67 32.61
N VAL A 62 22.65 14.89 32.31
CA VAL A 62 22.31 15.57 31.05
C VAL A 62 22.91 14.83 29.86
N SER A 63 24.20 14.44 29.90
CA SER A 63 24.82 13.67 28.81
C SER A 63 24.14 12.33 28.58
N SER A 64 23.76 11.61 29.65
CA SER A 64 23.04 10.33 29.54
C SER A 64 21.65 10.53 28.94
N LYS A 65 20.90 11.54 29.39
CA LYS A 65 19.57 11.86 28.85
C LYS A 65 19.63 12.23 27.37
N MET A 66 20.62 13.02 26.96
CA MET A 66 20.84 13.36 25.56
C MET A 66 21.24 12.13 24.73
N THR A 67 22.14 11.29 25.26
CA THR A 67 22.56 10.04 24.62
C THR A 67 21.37 9.11 24.38
N LEU A 68 20.48 8.97 25.37
CA LEU A 68 19.24 8.21 25.24
C LEU A 68 18.35 8.75 24.11
N LYS A 69 18.21 10.08 24.02
CA LYS A 69 17.41 10.71 22.95
C LYS A 69 18.01 10.50 21.56
N LEU A 70 19.33 10.60 21.42
CA LEU A 70 20.03 10.33 20.15
C LEU A 70 19.89 8.86 19.75
N ASN A 71 20.17 7.94 20.68
CA ASN A 71 20.00 6.52 20.45
C ASN A 71 18.54 6.20 20.08
N ALA A 72 17.56 6.78 20.76
CA ALA A 72 16.14 6.56 20.46
C ALA A 72 15.73 7.08 19.07
N PHE A 73 16.30 8.21 18.63
CA PHE A 73 16.04 8.75 17.30
C PHE A 73 16.72 7.93 16.21
N PHE A 74 18.03 7.72 16.29
CA PHE A 74 18.78 7.03 15.25
C PHE A 74 18.53 5.52 15.21
N ASN A 75 18.05 4.94 16.31
CA ASN A 75 17.66 3.54 16.38
C ASN A 75 16.13 3.33 16.33
N ASP A 76 15.35 4.35 15.96
CA ASP A 76 13.93 4.17 15.63
C ASP A 76 13.79 3.19 14.44
N GLU A 77 12.75 2.34 14.43
CA GLU A 77 12.57 1.29 13.42
C GLU A 77 12.68 1.82 11.98
N ASN A 78 12.11 2.98 11.70
CA ASN A 78 12.11 3.56 10.36
C ASN A 78 13.52 4.04 9.94
N ILE A 79 14.25 4.64 10.88
CA ILE A 79 15.60 5.16 10.64
C ILE A 79 16.61 4.01 10.56
N ASN A 80 16.49 3.03 11.46
CA ASN A 80 17.31 1.81 11.46
C ASN A 80 17.16 1.03 10.15
N HIS A 81 15.93 0.85 9.67
CA HIS A 81 15.69 0.18 8.39
C HIS A 81 16.38 0.92 7.24
N THR A 82 16.24 2.24 7.20
CA THR A 82 16.81 3.10 6.14
C THR A 82 18.35 2.99 6.09
N PHE A 83 19.01 3.07 7.25
CA PHE A 83 20.47 3.06 7.32
C PHE A 83 21.11 1.67 7.45
N ARG A 84 20.30 0.60 7.53
CA ARG A 84 20.73 -0.81 7.66
C ARG A 84 21.82 -1.02 8.74
N ALA A 85 21.83 -0.16 9.76
CA ALA A 85 22.88 -0.14 10.77
C ALA A 85 22.49 -1.00 11.97
N THR A 86 23.43 -1.79 12.47
CA THR A 86 23.29 -2.48 13.75
C THR A 86 23.48 -1.46 14.88
N ASN A 87 22.39 -0.86 15.38
CA ASN A 87 22.30 0.00 16.56
C ASN A 87 23.48 0.98 16.77
N PHE A 88 23.29 2.24 16.38
CA PHE A 88 24.24 3.31 16.69
C PHE A 88 24.41 3.49 18.20
N ARG A 89 25.66 3.65 18.63
CA ARG A 89 26.02 3.94 20.02
C ARG A 89 26.63 5.33 20.11
N PHE A 90 25.94 6.24 20.81
CA PHE A 90 26.47 7.57 21.10
C PHE A 90 27.02 7.67 22.52
N LYS A 91 27.99 8.56 22.71
CA LYS A 91 28.45 9.00 24.02
C LYS A 91 28.75 10.49 23.98
N ILE A 92 28.23 11.25 24.93
CA ILE A 92 28.47 12.70 24.99
C ILE A 92 29.56 13.01 26.02
N ARG A 93 30.54 13.81 25.60
CA ARG A 93 31.62 14.32 26.45
C ARG A 93 31.61 15.84 26.45
N TRP A 94 31.57 16.43 27.63
CA TRP A 94 31.60 17.89 27.79
C TRP A 94 33.04 18.41 27.71
N VAL A 95 33.29 19.34 26.79
CA VAL A 95 34.60 20.00 26.61
C VAL A 95 34.45 21.52 26.71
N LYS A 96 35.54 22.24 27.06
CA LYS A 96 35.53 23.71 27.13
C LYS A 96 35.54 24.36 25.75
N LYS A 97 36.31 23.77 24.83
CA LYS A 97 36.40 24.12 23.41
C LYS A 97 36.82 22.84 22.69
N SER A 98 36.21 22.55 21.55
CA SER A 98 36.48 21.33 20.79
C SER A 98 37.16 21.70 19.48
N ASP A 99 38.38 21.23 19.27
CA ASP A 99 39.02 21.31 17.96
C ASP A 99 38.47 20.20 17.04
N ASP A 100 38.27 18.98 17.59
CA ASP A 100 37.59 17.87 16.92
C ASP A 100 36.28 17.50 17.63
N PRO A 101 35.10 17.86 17.07
CA PRO A 101 33.81 17.65 17.72
C PRO A 101 33.41 16.17 17.81
N ILE A 102 34.07 15.25 17.09
CA ILE A 102 33.66 13.85 17.01
C ILE A 102 34.88 12.91 17.02
N LEU A 103 34.78 11.82 17.78
CA LEU A 103 35.74 10.71 17.78
C LEU A 103 35.01 9.38 17.58
N LYS A 104 35.57 8.47 16.78
CA LYS A 104 35.08 7.10 16.65
C LYS A 104 36.02 6.16 17.42
N GLU A 105 35.52 5.52 18.46
CA GLU A 105 36.27 4.55 19.28
C GLU A 105 35.45 3.27 19.41
N ASN A 106 36.01 2.12 18.97
CA ASN A 106 35.39 0.79 19.12
C ASN A 106 33.91 0.73 18.68
N GLY A 107 33.56 1.41 17.57
CA GLY A 107 32.18 1.47 17.04
C GLY A 107 31.24 2.43 17.78
N THR A 108 31.72 3.20 18.76
CA THR A 108 30.96 4.24 19.47
C THR A 108 31.30 5.63 18.93
N ILE A 109 30.28 6.45 18.67
CA ILE A 109 30.44 7.85 18.25
C ILE A 109 30.47 8.73 19.50
N ILE A 110 31.63 9.32 19.78
CA ILE A 110 31.84 10.23 20.91
C ILE A 110 31.68 11.66 20.41
N LEU A 111 30.68 12.37 20.94
CA LEU A 111 30.37 13.75 20.60
C LEU A 111 30.92 14.69 21.67
N ASN A 112 31.90 15.52 21.30
CA ASN A 112 32.47 16.55 22.14
C ASN A 112 31.62 17.82 22.01
N LEU A 113 30.92 18.17 23.08
CA LEU A 113 30.02 19.32 23.10
C LEU A 113 30.49 20.37 24.11
N ASP A 114 30.32 21.63 23.72
CA ASP A 114 30.44 22.76 24.62
C ASP A 114 29.26 22.76 25.60
N ASN A 115 29.54 23.17 26.84
CA ASN A 115 28.54 23.14 27.90
C ASN A 115 27.63 24.37 27.82
N SER A 116 26.60 24.31 26.97
CA SER A 116 25.52 25.31 26.95
C SER A 116 24.38 24.95 27.90
N TYR A 117 23.63 25.95 28.40
CA TYR A 117 22.55 25.73 29.38
C TYR A 117 21.29 25.07 28.77
N ASP A 118 21.08 25.19 27.47
CA ASP A 118 19.89 24.69 26.79
C ASP A 118 20.09 23.25 26.33
N GLN A 119 19.45 22.31 27.03
CA GLN A 119 19.54 20.89 26.75
C GLN A 119 18.98 20.52 25.37
N THR A 120 17.92 21.19 24.93
CA THR A 120 17.30 20.93 23.62
C THR A 120 18.25 21.38 22.52
N ARG A 121 18.81 22.59 22.65
CA ARG A 121 19.82 23.10 21.71
C ARG A 121 21.04 22.19 21.65
N ASN A 122 21.54 21.74 22.81
CA ASN A 122 22.66 20.79 22.85
C ASN A 122 22.31 19.47 22.17
N THR A 123 21.09 18.97 22.33
CA THR A 123 20.67 17.71 21.69
C THR A 123 20.57 17.85 20.17
N LEU A 124 20.00 18.97 19.69
CA LEU A 124 19.96 19.29 18.27
C LEU A 124 21.37 19.49 17.69
N LYS A 125 22.27 20.15 18.44
CA LYS A 125 23.68 20.30 18.03
C LYS A 125 24.39 18.95 17.93
N ALA A 126 24.17 18.07 18.91
CA ALA A 126 24.69 16.71 18.89
C ALA A 126 24.14 15.92 17.68
N THR A 127 22.86 16.10 17.36
CA THR A 127 22.21 15.51 16.18
C THR A 127 22.88 16.03 14.91
N GLN A 128 23.02 17.35 14.74
CA GLN A 128 23.69 17.97 13.61
C GLN A 128 25.09 17.38 13.36
N LEU A 129 25.88 17.22 14.41
CA LEU A 129 27.23 16.67 14.32
C LEU A 129 27.24 15.19 13.91
N SER A 130 26.23 14.41 14.33
CA SER A 130 26.14 12.99 13.99
C SER A 130 25.71 12.71 12.55
N LEU A 131 24.92 13.58 11.92
CA LEU A 131 24.33 13.34 10.60
C LEU A 131 25.37 13.04 9.51
N PRO A 132 26.51 13.76 9.39
CA PRO A 132 27.57 13.45 8.42
C PRO A 132 28.13 12.04 8.46
N LEU A 133 28.09 11.39 9.63
CA LEU A 133 28.65 10.06 9.82
C LEU A 133 27.66 8.94 9.54
N ILE A 134 26.37 9.28 9.47
CA ILE A 134 25.25 8.34 9.46
C ILE A 134 24.51 8.42 8.14
N VAL A 135 24.19 9.64 7.71
CA VAL A 135 23.32 9.90 6.57
C VAL A 135 24.17 10.03 5.32
N CYS A 136 24.15 8.98 4.50
CA CYS A 136 24.79 8.89 3.18
C CYS A 136 26.25 9.38 3.17
N PRO A 137 27.12 8.88 4.07
CA PRO A 137 28.45 9.46 4.30
C PRO A 137 29.34 9.48 3.05
N SER A 138 29.24 8.46 2.19
CA SER A 138 30.03 8.37 0.94
C SER A 138 29.49 9.27 -0.16
N LEU A 139 28.18 9.54 -0.15
CA LEU A 139 27.51 10.37 -1.15
C LEU A 139 27.73 11.86 -0.93
N ARG A 140 28.03 12.29 0.30
CA ARG A 140 28.25 13.70 0.66
C ARG A 140 29.37 14.40 -0.12
N LYS A 141 30.32 13.67 -0.70
CA LYS A 141 31.36 14.27 -1.57
C LYS A 141 30.88 14.51 -3.00
N SER A 142 29.78 13.87 -3.38
CA SER A 142 29.25 13.79 -4.75
C SER A 142 27.94 14.58 -4.91
N ILE A 143 27.56 15.37 -3.90
CA ILE A 143 26.36 16.20 -3.92
C ILE A 143 26.71 17.60 -3.42
N ASN A 144 26.09 18.63 -4.01
CA ASN A 144 26.19 20.01 -3.56
C ASN A 144 25.83 20.19 -2.08
N LYS A 145 26.42 21.23 -1.48
CA LYS A 145 26.34 21.50 -0.05
C LYS A 145 24.90 21.81 0.39
N GLU A 146 24.15 22.50 -0.44
CA GLU A 146 22.77 22.91 -0.24
C GLU A 146 21.87 21.69 -0.04
N TYR A 147 22.02 20.63 -0.85
CA TYR A 147 21.27 19.38 -0.70
C TYR A 147 21.64 18.63 0.58
N GLN A 148 22.93 18.58 0.93
CA GLN A 148 23.37 17.96 2.17
C GLN A 148 22.75 18.67 3.39
N GLU A 149 22.78 20.00 3.37
CA GLU A 149 22.25 20.84 4.44
C GLU A 149 20.72 20.76 4.51
N ALA A 150 20.02 20.74 3.38
CA ALA A 150 18.57 20.57 3.33
C ALA A 150 18.13 19.22 3.94
N ILE A 151 18.83 18.14 3.59
CA ILE A 151 18.60 16.79 4.15
C ILE A 151 18.82 16.80 5.67
N ASP A 152 19.92 17.41 6.12
CA ASP A 152 20.27 17.49 7.53
C ASP A 152 19.25 18.31 8.33
N LEU A 153 18.84 19.48 7.82
CA LEU A 153 17.78 20.30 8.40
C LEU A 153 16.44 19.56 8.48
N THR A 154 16.08 18.80 7.44
CA THR A 154 14.84 17.99 7.42
C THR A 154 14.87 16.92 8.51
N LEU A 155 15.99 16.20 8.68
CA LEU A 155 16.15 15.21 9.75
C LEU A 155 16.18 15.86 11.15
N MET A 156 16.82 17.02 11.30
CA MET A 156 16.79 17.76 12.56
C MET A 156 15.38 18.23 12.93
N LYS A 157 14.58 18.70 11.95
CA LYS A 157 13.16 18.99 12.16
C LYS A 157 12.43 17.75 12.67
N LYS A 158 12.66 16.57 12.09
CA LYS A 158 12.06 15.31 12.60
C LYS A 158 12.50 15.00 14.03
N MET A 159 13.77 15.24 14.37
CA MET A 159 14.26 15.07 15.74
C MET A 159 13.53 15.98 16.75
N THR A 160 13.05 17.16 16.34
CA THR A 160 12.28 18.03 17.24
C THR A 160 11.00 17.37 17.77
N ASP A 161 10.38 16.47 17.00
CA ASP A 161 9.18 15.75 17.40
C ASP A 161 9.42 14.87 18.65
N ASN A 162 10.65 14.37 18.81
CA ASN A 162 11.06 13.52 19.92
C ASN A 162 11.55 14.32 21.15
N LEU A 163 11.67 15.64 21.01
CA LEU A 163 12.22 16.53 22.04
C LEU A 163 11.15 17.33 22.79
N GLY A 164 9.91 17.34 22.32
CA GLY A 164 8.76 18.00 22.95
C GLY A 164 8.35 19.31 22.27
N GLN A 165 7.29 19.94 22.77
CA GLN A 165 6.61 21.08 22.10
C GLN A 165 7.51 22.32 21.89
N PHE A 166 8.48 22.56 22.77
CA PHE A 166 9.39 23.70 22.67
C PHE A 166 10.61 23.46 21.78
N ALA A 167 10.77 22.26 21.23
CA ALA A 167 11.95 21.92 20.43
C ALA A 167 11.95 22.58 19.05
N PHE A 168 10.78 22.69 18.41
CA PHE A 168 10.67 23.32 17.10
C PHE A 168 11.06 24.81 17.11
N PRO A 169 10.57 25.67 18.04
CA PRO A 169 11.04 27.06 18.11
C PRO A 169 12.55 27.22 18.30
N ILE A 170 13.17 26.31 19.07
CA ILE A 170 14.63 26.31 19.28
C ILE A 170 15.36 25.90 18.00
N PHE A 171 14.89 24.85 17.32
CA PHE A 171 15.40 24.44 16.02
C PHE A 171 15.28 25.57 14.99
N GLU A 172 14.10 26.18 14.90
CA GLU A 172 13.80 27.26 13.97
C GLU A 172 14.77 28.44 14.17
N LYS A 173 14.91 28.90 15.41
CA LYS A 173 15.73 30.07 15.75
C LYS A 173 17.23 29.84 15.56
N TYR A 174 17.76 28.69 15.98
CA TYR A 174 19.22 28.51 16.08
C TYR A 174 19.82 27.66 14.95
N PHE A 175 19.00 26.95 14.18
CA PHE A 175 19.48 26.05 13.13
C PHE A 175 18.82 26.34 11.79
N LEU A 176 17.49 26.48 11.72
CA LEU A 176 16.81 26.67 10.44
C LEU A 176 17.04 28.06 9.85
N LYS A 177 16.62 29.12 10.56
CA LYS A 177 16.71 30.50 10.08
C LYS A 177 18.13 30.92 9.72
N PRO A 178 19.16 30.67 10.58
CA PRO A 178 20.52 31.04 10.24
C PRO A 178 21.10 30.34 9.00
N SER A 179 20.56 29.16 8.64
CA SER A 179 21.03 28.41 7.47
C SER A 179 20.36 28.90 6.19
N ILE A 180 19.05 29.21 6.26
CA ILE A 180 18.23 29.55 5.10
C ILE A 180 18.25 31.06 4.77
N GLU A 181 18.45 31.93 5.76
CA GLU A 181 18.49 33.38 5.54
C GLU A 181 19.59 33.77 4.55
N GLY A 182 19.18 34.29 3.38
CA GLY A 182 20.09 34.66 2.29
C GLY A 182 20.45 33.53 1.32
N ASN A 183 19.95 32.31 1.52
CA ASN A 183 20.13 31.18 0.59
C ASN A 183 18.77 30.68 0.08
N TYR A 184 18.34 31.22 -1.07
CA TYR A 184 17.05 30.88 -1.68
C TYR A 184 16.98 29.40 -2.10
N GLU A 185 18.05 28.87 -2.69
CA GLU A 185 18.12 27.48 -3.14
C GLU A 185 17.95 26.51 -1.97
N LEU A 186 18.67 26.72 -0.86
CA LEU A 186 18.50 25.93 0.36
C LEU A 186 17.09 26.07 0.94
N SER A 187 16.50 27.28 0.90
CA SER A 187 15.12 27.51 1.34
C SER A 187 14.12 26.67 0.57
N GLU A 188 14.27 26.65 -0.75
CA GLU A 188 13.38 25.93 -1.66
C GLU A 188 13.53 24.42 -1.48
N LEU A 189 14.77 23.93 -1.45
CA LEU A 189 15.07 22.50 -1.21
C LEU A 189 14.52 22.03 0.14
N TYR A 190 14.71 22.81 1.21
CA TYR A 190 14.14 22.47 2.51
C TYR A 190 12.60 22.41 2.46
N SER A 191 11.96 23.36 1.78
CA SER A 191 10.49 23.37 1.62
C SER A 191 10.01 22.11 0.89
N GLN A 192 10.65 21.76 -0.22
CA GLN A 192 10.36 20.56 -1.00
C GLN A 192 10.53 19.27 -0.18
N LEU A 193 11.64 19.14 0.55
CA LEU A 193 11.88 18.00 1.44
C LEU A 193 10.85 17.90 2.57
N ILE A 194 10.38 19.04 3.10
CA ILE A 194 9.32 19.08 4.10
C ILE A 194 7.98 18.64 3.49
N GLN A 195 7.67 18.97 2.24
CA GLN A 195 6.45 18.51 1.56
C GLN A 195 6.44 16.98 1.44
N ILE A 196 7.52 16.36 0.95
CA ILE A 196 7.60 14.90 0.84
C ILE A 196 7.67 14.21 2.23
N ASP A 197 8.25 14.87 3.25
CA ASP A 197 8.22 14.39 4.64
C ASP A 197 6.80 14.42 5.21
N ASN A 198 6.04 15.48 4.94
CA ASN A 198 4.64 15.57 5.33
C ASN A 198 3.77 14.52 4.63
N PHE A 199 4.09 14.14 3.39
CA PHE A 199 3.45 13.01 2.72
C PHE A 199 3.90 11.65 3.28
N GLY A 200 5.05 11.61 3.95
CA GLY A 200 5.58 10.43 4.66
C GLY A 200 6.59 9.60 3.86
N ILE A 201 7.04 10.08 2.68
CA ILE A 201 7.94 9.33 1.78
C ILE A 201 9.40 9.79 1.82
N PHE A 202 9.71 10.87 2.57
CA PHE A 202 11.09 11.35 2.75
C PHE A 202 12.05 10.30 3.31
N THR A 203 11.74 9.72 4.47
CA THR A 203 12.62 8.71 5.08
C THR A 203 12.58 7.35 4.36
N PRO A 204 11.40 6.76 4.08
CA PRO A 204 11.32 5.39 3.58
C PRO A 204 11.52 5.23 2.07
N ILE A 205 11.58 6.32 1.29
CA ILE A 205 11.85 6.25 -0.14
C ILE A 205 13.07 7.10 -0.45
N PHE A 206 12.99 8.42 -0.25
CA PHE A 206 14.05 9.34 -0.66
C PHE A 206 15.39 9.03 0.03
N LEU A 207 15.42 8.97 1.36
CA LEU A 207 16.66 8.65 2.09
C LEU A 207 17.11 7.21 1.92
N GLU A 208 16.20 6.25 1.75
CA GLU A 208 16.57 4.84 1.53
C GLU A 208 17.34 4.69 0.21
N GLU A 209 16.82 5.26 -0.86
CA GLU A 209 17.46 5.20 -2.18
C GLU A 209 18.80 5.94 -2.21
N LEU A 210 18.91 7.11 -1.54
CA LEU A 210 20.19 7.78 -1.37
C LEU A 210 21.19 6.94 -0.56
N ASN A 211 20.74 6.23 0.46
CA ASN A 211 21.61 5.38 1.26
C ASN A 211 22.11 4.15 0.47
N ILE A 212 21.23 3.53 -0.33
CA ILE A 212 21.61 2.46 -1.25
C ILE A 212 22.63 2.97 -2.26
N LEU A 213 22.39 4.14 -2.85
CA LEU A 213 23.32 4.77 -3.77
C LEU A 213 24.66 5.07 -3.11
N SER A 214 24.66 5.59 -1.88
CA SER A 214 25.87 5.83 -1.08
C SER A 214 26.71 4.56 -0.89
N SER A 215 26.07 3.40 -0.70
CA SER A 215 26.78 2.12 -0.55
C SER A 215 27.42 1.63 -1.86
N ARG A 216 26.77 1.88 -3.00
CA ARG A 216 27.33 1.58 -4.33
C ARG A 216 28.52 2.48 -4.65
N PHE A 217 28.38 3.79 -4.40
CA PHE A 217 29.46 4.78 -4.59
C PHE A 217 30.70 4.44 -3.76
N TYR A 218 30.52 3.99 -2.51
CA TYR A 218 31.62 3.52 -1.68
C TYR A 218 32.34 2.32 -2.30
N SER A 219 31.59 1.36 -2.83
CA SER A 219 32.13 0.13 -3.42
C SER A 219 32.86 0.39 -4.75
N GLU A 220 32.36 1.33 -5.56
CA GLU A 220 32.90 1.67 -6.88
C GLU A 220 33.97 2.75 -6.84
N GLY A 221 34.13 3.47 -5.72
CA GLY A 221 35.03 4.61 -5.61
C GLY A 221 34.61 5.80 -6.49
N ASN A 222 33.33 5.89 -6.85
CA ASN A 222 32.81 6.92 -7.75
C ASN A 222 32.65 8.26 -7.01
N THR A 223 33.12 9.36 -7.63
CA THR A 223 33.02 10.72 -7.11
C THR A 223 32.31 11.68 -8.07
N SER A 224 31.61 11.16 -9.09
CA SER A 224 30.84 11.98 -10.02
C SER A 224 29.78 12.78 -9.27
N ASP A 225 29.65 14.07 -9.57
CA ASP A 225 28.52 14.88 -9.09
C ASP A 225 27.22 14.29 -9.66
N ILE A 226 26.28 13.99 -8.77
CA ILE A 226 24.96 13.43 -9.08
C ILE A 226 23.83 14.34 -8.59
N THR A 227 24.13 15.60 -8.30
CA THR A 227 23.15 16.56 -7.75
C THR A 227 21.92 16.68 -8.64
N GLU A 228 22.10 16.74 -9.96
CA GLU A 228 20.97 16.84 -10.90
C GLU A 228 20.11 15.56 -10.91
N ASP A 229 20.71 14.36 -10.83
CA ASP A 229 19.95 13.11 -10.73
C ASP A 229 19.10 13.05 -9.44
N ILE A 230 19.61 13.59 -8.33
CA ILE A 230 18.89 13.68 -7.05
C ILE A 230 17.77 14.72 -7.14
N LYS A 231 18.02 15.83 -7.83
CA LYS A 231 17.01 16.87 -8.08
C LYS A 231 15.83 16.32 -8.89
N ASP A 232 16.11 15.63 -9.99
CA ASP A 232 15.07 15.01 -10.82
C ASP A 232 14.30 13.94 -10.04
N PHE A 233 15.00 13.18 -9.19
CA PHE A 233 14.35 12.22 -8.30
C PHE A 233 13.45 12.88 -7.26
N LEU A 234 13.90 14.00 -6.67
CA LEU A 234 13.09 14.79 -5.73
C LEU A 234 11.83 15.35 -6.42
N ILE A 235 11.97 15.89 -7.63
CA ILE A 235 10.85 16.40 -8.45
C ILE A 235 9.83 15.27 -8.72
N PHE A 236 10.30 14.08 -9.07
CA PHE A 236 9.43 12.91 -9.22
C PHE A 236 8.64 12.61 -7.94
N LEU A 237 9.29 12.61 -6.76
CA LEU A 237 8.58 12.36 -5.51
C LEU A 237 7.60 13.49 -5.13
N LEU A 238 7.94 14.74 -5.45
CA LEU A 238 7.05 15.88 -5.27
C LEU A 238 5.77 15.73 -6.10
N SER A 239 5.88 15.31 -7.37
CA SER A 239 4.71 15.07 -8.22
C SER A 239 3.72 14.09 -7.60
N ILE A 240 4.21 13.10 -6.84
CA ILE A 240 3.38 12.10 -6.16
C ILE A 240 2.76 12.66 -4.89
N ALA A 241 3.49 13.52 -4.17
CA ALA A 241 3.07 14.13 -2.92
C ALA A 241 2.06 15.26 -3.12
N GLU A 242 2.17 16.03 -4.21
CA GLU A 242 1.34 17.19 -4.53
C GLU A 242 0.12 16.88 -5.39
N ARG A 243 -0.03 15.62 -5.82
CA ARG A 243 -1.06 15.19 -6.76
C ARG A 243 -2.48 15.61 -6.40
N GLU A 244 -3.23 15.97 -7.42
CA GLU A 244 -4.66 16.20 -7.29
C GLU A 244 -5.50 14.93 -7.54
N ILE A 245 -6.77 14.96 -7.12
CA ILE A 245 -7.67 13.81 -7.31
C ILE A 245 -8.01 13.68 -8.79
N GLY A 246 -7.58 12.58 -9.41
CA GLY A 246 -7.88 12.27 -10.81
C GLY A 246 -6.77 12.67 -11.78
N GLU A 247 -5.67 13.23 -11.28
CA GLU A 247 -4.47 13.49 -12.05
C GLU A 247 -3.77 12.16 -12.42
N GLU A 248 -3.43 12.00 -13.70
CA GLU A 248 -2.64 10.86 -14.17
C GLU A 248 -1.15 11.16 -13.94
N ILE A 249 -0.50 10.34 -13.11
CA ILE A 249 0.90 10.52 -12.74
C ILE A 249 1.68 9.29 -13.14
N VAL A 250 2.87 9.52 -13.69
CA VAL A 250 3.83 8.46 -13.96
C VAL A 250 4.36 7.94 -12.63
N LEU A 251 4.17 6.65 -12.39
CA LEU A 251 4.56 6.00 -11.14
C LEU A 251 5.86 5.19 -11.26
N ASN A 252 6.62 5.43 -12.34
CA ASN A 252 7.94 4.85 -12.58
C ASN A 252 8.97 5.96 -12.66
N TYR A 253 10.09 5.78 -11.99
CA TYR A 253 11.26 6.63 -12.15
C TYR A 253 12.46 5.77 -12.53
N ILE A 254 13.00 6.02 -13.72
CA ILE A 254 14.10 5.27 -14.31
C ILE A 254 15.13 6.29 -14.78
N SER A 255 16.26 6.30 -14.09
CA SER A 255 17.47 7.03 -14.43
C SER A 255 18.68 6.12 -14.32
N LYS A 256 19.87 6.67 -14.55
CA LYS A 256 21.14 5.94 -14.40
C LYS A 256 21.30 5.35 -13.00
N TYR A 257 20.93 6.11 -11.97
CA TYR A 257 21.16 5.76 -10.57
C TYR A 257 19.92 5.23 -9.84
N PHE A 258 18.73 5.65 -10.26
CA PHE A 258 17.46 5.31 -9.60
C PHE A 258 16.57 4.53 -10.56
N ARG A 259 16.10 3.35 -10.15
CA ARG A 259 15.19 2.51 -10.94
C ARG A 259 14.11 1.96 -10.04
N LEU A 260 13.04 2.72 -9.85
CA LEU A 260 11.98 2.35 -8.93
C LEU A 260 10.56 2.67 -9.43
N GLY A 261 9.62 1.88 -8.96
CA GLY A 261 8.19 2.10 -9.14
C GLY A 261 7.51 2.43 -7.82
N ILE A 262 6.47 3.26 -7.84
CA ILE A 262 5.62 3.55 -6.68
C ILE A 262 4.21 3.05 -6.95
N LEU A 263 3.77 2.06 -6.21
CA LEU A 263 2.41 1.53 -6.30
C LEU A 263 1.56 2.13 -5.19
N LEU A 264 0.48 2.79 -5.56
CA LEU A 264 -0.48 3.38 -4.63
C LEU A 264 -1.66 2.44 -4.40
N VAL A 265 -1.92 2.12 -3.12
CA VAL A 265 -3.08 1.30 -2.72
C VAL A 265 -4.34 2.15 -2.69
N ALA A 266 -5.37 1.73 -3.43
CA ALA A 266 -6.64 2.45 -3.49
C ALA A 266 -7.35 2.48 -2.12
N LYS A 267 -8.35 3.37 -1.96
CA LYS A 267 -9.20 3.38 -0.75
C LYS A 267 -9.77 1.98 -0.47
N LYS A 268 -9.93 1.64 0.82
CA LYS A 268 -10.35 0.33 1.34
C LYS A 268 -11.40 -0.37 0.49
N ILE A 269 -12.52 0.32 0.23
CA ILE A 269 -13.66 -0.19 -0.54
C ILE A 269 -13.23 -0.69 -1.93
N ARG A 270 -12.40 0.08 -2.64
CA ARG A 270 -11.91 -0.32 -3.97
C ARG A 270 -10.89 -1.45 -3.88
N ALA A 271 -9.97 -1.40 -2.91
CA ALA A 271 -8.98 -2.45 -2.73
C ALA A 271 -9.64 -3.81 -2.40
N GLU A 272 -10.68 -3.80 -1.57
CA GLU A 272 -11.46 -5.01 -1.23
C GLU A 272 -12.29 -5.52 -2.42
N LEU A 273 -12.85 -4.62 -3.23
CA LEU A 273 -13.66 -5.00 -4.40
C LEU A 273 -12.86 -5.69 -5.51
N TYR A 274 -11.63 -5.22 -5.78
CA TYR A 274 -10.80 -5.76 -6.87
C TYR A 274 -9.80 -6.83 -6.41
N GLY A 275 -9.61 -7.01 -5.10
CA GLY A 275 -8.67 -7.98 -4.54
C GLY A 275 -7.19 -7.62 -4.78
N THR A 276 -6.29 -8.56 -4.47
CA THR A 276 -4.82 -8.36 -4.53
C THR A 276 -4.24 -8.57 -5.93
N LYS A 277 -4.90 -9.35 -6.79
CA LYS A 277 -4.42 -9.71 -8.14
C LYS A 277 -4.02 -8.50 -9.00
N PRO A 278 -4.82 -7.40 -9.11
CA PRO A 278 -4.43 -6.23 -9.91
C PRO A 278 -3.22 -5.48 -9.35
N TYR A 279 -2.94 -5.62 -8.06
CA TYR A 279 -1.77 -5.01 -7.42
C TYR A 279 -0.52 -5.84 -7.73
N LEU A 280 -0.61 -7.17 -7.67
CA LEU A 280 0.47 -8.07 -8.05
C LEU A 280 0.85 -7.92 -9.53
N GLU A 281 -0.14 -7.81 -10.42
CA GLU A 281 0.13 -7.55 -11.84
C GLU A 281 0.77 -6.19 -12.10
N ARG A 282 0.39 -5.16 -11.33
CA ARG A 282 1.08 -3.85 -11.40
C ARG A 282 2.51 -3.93 -10.90
N VAL A 283 2.79 -4.65 -9.80
CA VAL A 283 4.16 -4.91 -9.34
C VAL A 283 4.99 -5.55 -10.45
N LYS A 284 4.48 -6.60 -11.10
CA LYS A 284 5.13 -7.22 -12.26
C LYS A 284 5.36 -6.22 -13.40
N THR A 285 4.38 -5.36 -13.67
CA THR A 285 4.46 -4.35 -14.74
C THR A 285 5.55 -3.32 -14.45
N HIS A 286 5.67 -2.83 -13.22
CA HIS A 286 6.77 -1.94 -12.81
C HIS A 286 8.13 -2.60 -13.07
N PHE A 287 8.29 -3.86 -12.67
CA PHE A 287 9.49 -4.63 -12.92
C PHE A 287 9.77 -4.86 -14.42
N LYS A 288 8.73 -5.13 -15.23
CA LYS A 288 8.87 -5.27 -16.70
C LYS A 288 9.29 -3.96 -17.37
N ASN A 289 8.86 -2.83 -16.81
CA ASN A 289 9.22 -1.51 -17.31
C ASN A 289 10.65 -1.09 -16.95
N GLY A 290 11.42 -1.92 -16.21
CA GLY A 290 12.82 -1.65 -15.89
C GLY A 290 13.08 -1.13 -14.47
N CYS A 291 12.09 -1.15 -13.57
CA CYS A 291 12.33 -0.86 -12.16
C CYS A 291 13.11 -2.02 -11.50
N ASP A 292 14.05 -1.70 -10.62
CA ASP A 292 14.77 -2.67 -9.78
C ASP A 292 14.03 -2.91 -8.45
N LYS A 293 13.26 -1.90 -8.01
CA LYS A 293 12.48 -1.91 -6.77
C LYS A 293 11.08 -1.32 -6.98
N VAL A 294 10.09 -1.81 -6.24
CA VAL A 294 8.73 -1.26 -6.20
C VAL A 294 8.34 -0.94 -4.77
N TYR A 295 7.98 0.32 -4.51
CA TYR A 295 7.45 0.80 -3.25
C TYR A 295 5.93 0.78 -3.25
N ILE A 296 5.33 -0.08 -2.44
CA ILE A 296 3.89 -0.14 -2.25
C ILE A 296 3.52 0.76 -1.08
N VAL A 297 2.65 1.75 -1.33
CA VAL A 297 2.23 2.76 -0.35
C VAL A 297 0.72 2.72 -0.18
N GLY A 298 0.26 2.56 1.05
CA GLY A 298 -1.17 2.56 1.39
C GLY A 298 -1.44 3.29 2.70
N TYR A 299 -2.66 3.77 2.89
CA TYR A 299 -3.08 4.32 4.18
C TYR A 299 -3.31 3.19 5.21
N GLU A 300 -3.12 3.48 6.50
CA GLU A 300 -3.34 2.56 7.63
C GLU A 300 -4.76 1.97 7.64
N SER A 301 -5.75 2.68 7.10
CA SER A 301 -7.13 2.18 6.93
C SER A 301 -7.21 0.91 6.05
N ASN A 302 -6.19 0.64 5.22
CA ASN A 302 -6.09 -0.51 4.35
C ASN A 302 -5.17 -1.61 4.91
N ARG A 303 -4.72 -1.53 6.16
CA ARG A 303 -3.68 -2.42 6.71
C ARG A 303 -3.98 -3.91 6.53
N ILE A 304 -5.23 -4.34 6.69
CA ILE A 304 -5.61 -5.75 6.50
C ILE A 304 -5.34 -6.21 5.07
N PHE A 305 -5.73 -5.40 4.09
CA PHE A 305 -5.45 -5.64 2.67
C PHE A 305 -3.95 -5.61 2.39
N PHE A 306 -3.26 -4.61 2.93
CA PHE A 306 -1.82 -4.43 2.78
C PHE A 306 -1.03 -5.64 3.30
N ASN A 307 -1.37 -6.14 4.49
CA ASN A 307 -0.77 -7.33 5.09
C ASN A 307 -1.04 -8.59 4.26
N ARG A 308 -2.22 -8.70 3.63
CA ARG A 308 -2.52 -9.81 2.72
C ARG A 308 -1.64 -9.76 1.49
N LEU A 309 -1.50 -8.59 0.87
CA LEU A 309 -0.62 -8.38 -0.28
C LEU A 309 0.84 -8.68 0.09
N HIS A 310 1.31 -8.22 1.25
CA HIS A 310 2.65 -8.49 1.75
C HIS A 310 2.92 -9.99 1.95
N ARG A 311 1.99 -10.73 2.57
CA ARG A 311 2.11 -12.18 2.75
C ARG A 311 2.26 -12.93 1.43
N ILE A 312 1.49 -12.56 0.41
CA ILE A 312 1.58 -13.18 -0.92
C ILE A 312 2.95 -12.90 -1.54
N LEU A 313 3.44 -11.66 -1.46
CA LEU A 313 4.75 -11.28 -1.99
C LEU A 313 5.90 -11.95 -1.23
N LEU A 314 5.77 -12.16 0.09
CA LEU A 314 6.75 -12.90 0.90
C LEU A 314 6.84 -14.38 0.54
N GLN A 315 5.73 -14.99 0.12
CA GLN A 315 5.70 -16.38 -0.33
C GLN A 315 6.25 -16.55 -1.76
N ASP A 316 6.26 -15.47 -2.55
CA ASP A 316 6.79 -15.48 -3.90
C ASP A 316 8.31 -15.31 -3.89
N THR A 317 9.02 -16.43 -4.05
CA THR A 317 10.49 -16.51 -3.98
C THR A 317 11.24 -15.62 -4.99
N ARG A 318 10.54 -15.14 -6.03
CA ARG A 318 11.09 -14.20 -7.04
C ARG A 318 11.28 -12.80 -6.50
N TYR A 319 10.62 -12.46 -5.40
CA TYR A 319 10.71 -11.15 -4.78
C TYR A 319 11.34 -11.27 -3.39
N SER A 320 12.15 -10.27 -3.05
CA SER A 320 12.52 -9.98 -1.67
C SER A 320 11.68 -8.81 -1.20
N THR A 321 11.11 -8.89 -0.01
CA THR A 321 10.31 -7.79 0.53
C THR A 321 10.88 -7.29 1.85
N SER A 322 10.86 -5.98 2.07
CA SER A 322 11.21 -5.40 3.37
C SER A 322 10.19 -5.74 4.46
N SER A 323 10.55 -5.45 5.71
CA SER A 323 9.56 -5.33 6.79
C SER A 323 8.58 -4.19 6.49
N LEU A 324 7.35 -4.32 6.98
CA LEU A 324 6.32 -3.27 6.90
C LEU A 324 6.80 -2.01 7.65
N MET A 325 6.85 -0.87 6.97
CA MET A 325 7.22 0.41 7.57
C MET A 325 5.98 1.28 7.82
N GLN A 326 5.95 1.99 8.94
CA GLN A 326 4.86 2.91 9.29
C GLN A 326 5.35 4.34 9.40
N HIS A 327 4.79 5.23 8.59
CA HIS A 327 5.16 6.64 8.57
C HIS A 327 3.96 7.54 8.84
N LYS A 328 4.15 8.58 9.65
CA LYS A 328 3.11 9.56 9.96
C LYS A 328 3.02 10.57 8.83
N THR A 329 1.82 10.79 8.29
CA THR A 329 1.57 11.91 7.37
C THR A 329 1.10 13.14 8.14
N ARG A 330 1.40 14.32 7.60
CA ARG A 330 1.03 15.64 8.11
C ARG A 330 0.33 16.42 7.01
N HIS A 331 -0.86 15.95 6.60
CA HIS A 331 -1.68 16.73 5.67
C HIS A 331 -2.56 17.74 6.41
N ARG A 332 -2.73 18.93 5.84
CA ARG A 332 -3.66 19.96 6.33
C ARG A 332 -5.08 19.41 6.31
N SER A 333 -5.77 19.55 7.45
CA SER A 333 -7.17 19.17 7.71
C SER A 333 -7.43 17.65 7.86
N ILE A 334 -7.73 17.24 9.10
CA ILE A 334 -8.36 15.97 9.52
C ILE A 334 -7.43 14.74 9.62
N SER A 335 -7.21 14.31 10.88
CA SER A 335 -6.48 13.14 11.40
C SER A 335 -5.06 12.87 10.88
N ARG A 336 -4.12 12.59 11.81
CA ARG A 336 -2.81 12.02 11.49
C ARG A 336 -3.01 10.64 10.84
N ASN A 337 -3.14 10.59 9.52
CA ASN A 337 -3.21 9.32 8.81
C ASN A 337 -1.79 8.75 8.76
N LYS A 338 -1.59 7.53 9.23
CA LYS A 338 -0.33 6.81 8.96
C LYS A 338 -0.41 6.19 7.58
N ILE A 339 0.73 6.13 6.92
CA ILE A 339 0.92 5.30 5.73
C ILE A 339 1.71 4.06 6.11
N ASP A 340 1.29 2.95 5.54
CA ASP A 340 1.97 1.67 5.54
C ASP A 340 2.75 1.57 4.21
N LEU A 341 4.04 1.24 4.30
CA LEU A 341 4.95 1.18 3.17
C LEU A 341 5.72 -0.14 3.16
N LEU A 342 5.89 -0.69 1.95
CA LEU A 342 6.61 -1.93 1.68
C LEU A 342 7.49 -1.74 0.46
N SER A 343 8.76 -2.10 0.55
CA SER A 343 9.60 -2.24 -0.64
C SER A 343 9.63 -3.69 -1.10
N VAL A 344 9.55 -3.87 -2.40
CA VAL A 344 9.63 -5.14 -3.10
C VAL A 344 10.77 -5.04 -4.09
N GLU A 345 11.77 -5.90 -3.96
CA GLU A 345 12.92 -6.00 -4.86
C GLU A 345 12.87 -7.34 -5.59
N ARG A 346 13.43 -7.42 -6.80
CA ARG A 346 13.66 -8.73 -7.43
C ARG A 346 14.73 -9.48 -6.64
N ASN A 347 14.47 -10.74 -6.33
CA ASN A 347 15.47 -11.60 -5.72
C ASN A 347 16.55 -11.94 -6.76
N GLN A 348 17.73 -11.32 -6.63
CA GLN A 348 18.83 -11.50 -7.60
C GLN A 348 19.39 -12.94 -7.62
N ASN A 349 19.17 -13.72 -6.57
CA ASN A 349 19.54 -15.15 -6.52
C ASN A 349 18.56 -16.02 -7.31
N TYR A 350 17.40 -15.47 -7.68
CA TYR A 350 16.41 -16.07 -8.56
C TYR A 350 16.56 -15.41 -9.93
N SER A 351 17.52 -15.92 -10.69
CA SER A 351 17.69 -15.56 -12.11
C SER A 351 17.24 -16.74 -12.97
N ASP A 352 16.73 -16.42 -14.17
CA ASP A 352 16.31 -17.31 -15.25
C ASP A 352 17.17 -18.57 -15.44
N GLN A 353 18.45 -18.50 -15.04
CA GLN A 353 19.41 -19.58 -15.16
C GLN A 353 19.07 -20.80 -14.29
N ARG A 354 18.71 -20.64 -13.00
CA ARG A 354 18.42 -21.79 -12.12
C ARG A 354 17.13 -22.50 -12.50
N PHE A 355 16.11 -21.74 -12.93
CA PHE A 355 14.85 -22.31 -13.43
C PHE A 355 15.11 -23.15 -14.69
N ARG A 356 15.87 -22.62 -15.65
CA ARG A 356 16.26 -23.34 -16.88
C ARG A 356 17.11 -24.57 -16.57
N GLU A 357 18.12 -24.44 -15.72
CA GLU A 357 18.97 -25.55 -15.30
C GLU A 357 18.16 -26.67 -14.63
N LEU A 358 17.20 -26.35 -13.77
CA LEU A 358 16.37 -27.37 -13.11
C LEU A 358 15.35 -28.01 -14.06
N VAL A 359 14.76 -27.25 -14.97
CA VAL A 359 13.86 -27.77 -16.02
C VAL A 359 14.62 -28.71 -16.96
N ASP A 360 15.83 -28.32 -17.39
CA ASP A 360 16.68 -29.11 -18.27
C ASP A 360 17.26 -30.34 -17.55
N PHE A 361 17.69 -30.20 -16.28
CA PHE A 361 18.22 -31.29 -15.46
C PHE A 361 17.18 -32.36 -15.17
N HIS A 362 15.96 -31.97 -14.82
CA HIS A 362 14.83 -32.90 -14.59
C HIS A 362 14.10 -33.29 -15.89
N LYS A 363 14.56 -32.78 -17.05
CA LYS A 363 14.00 -33.04 -18.40
C LYS A 363 12.48 -32.83 -18.49
N ILE A 364 11.98 -31.80 -17.81
CA ILE A 364 10.54 -31.53 -17.70
C ILE A 364 10.01 -31.05 -19.06
N LYS A 365 9.01 -31.73 -19.62
CA LYS A 365 8.37 -31.34 -20.88
C LYS A 365 6.87 -31.10 -20.72
N GLU A 366 6.31 -30.29 -21.61
CA GLU A 366 4.87 -30.14 -21.73
C GLU A 366 4.22 -31.48 -22.08
N GLY A 367 3.13 -31.80 -21.40
CA GLY A 367 2.43 -33.08 -21.53
C GLY A 367 2.88 -34.17 -20.56
N ASP A 368 4.01 -34.00 -19.86
CA ASP A 368 4.48 -34.98 -18.87
C ASP A 368 3.59 -35.01 -17.63
N PHE A 369 3.52 -36.19 -17.00
CA PHE A 369 2.88 -36.38 -15.71
C PHE A 369 3.92 -36.32 -14.59
N ILE A 370 3.64 -35.53 -13.56
CA ILE A 370 4.56 -35.29 -12.47
C ILE A 370 3.84 -35.41 -11.13
N ASN A 371 4.48 -36.12 -10.20
CA ASN A 371 3.99 -36.18 -8.83
C ASN A 371 4.42 -34.90 -8.10
N ALA A 372 3.46 -34.04 -7.79
CA ALA A 372 3.71 -32.73 -7.21
C ALA A 372 3.06 -32.63 -5.83
N LYS A 373 3.78 -32.02 -4.88
CA LYS A 373 3.29 -31.86 -3.50
C LYS A 373 2.58 -30.52 -3.34
N ALA A 374 1.33 -30.52 -2.89
CA ALA A 374 0.58 -29.31 -2.64
C ALA A 374 1.24 -28.51 -1.50
N LEU A 375 1.81 -27.36 -1.82
CA LEU A 375 2.40 -26.42 -0.86
C LEU A 375 1.32 -25.56 -0.21
N ASP A 376 0.39 -25.06 -1.03
CA ASP A 376 -0.74 -24.26 -0.57
C ASP A 376 -1.93 -24.41 -1.52
N VAL A 377 -3.13 -24.30 -0.98
CA VAL A 377 -4.36 -24.43 -1.76
C VAL A 377 -5.25 -23.24 -1.40
N LEU A 378 -5.51 -22.38 -2.40
CA LEU A 378 -6.40 -21.23 -2.31
C LEU A 378 -7.70 -21.53 -3.05
N ASP A 379 -8.67 -20.63 -2.97
CA ASP A 379 -9.97 -20.82 -3.63
C ASP A 379 -9.81 -20.86 -5.16
N ASP A 380 -8.98 -19.99 -5.73
CA ASP A 380 -8.82 -19.82 -7.18
C ASP A 380 -7.58 -20.51 -7.78
N ILE A 381 -6.57 -20.85 -6.96
CA ILE A 381 -5.30 -21.44 -7.40
C ILE A 381 -4.76 -22.41 -6.34
N ALA A 382 -4.29 -23.57 -6.76
CA ALA A 382 -3.48 -24.48 -5.95
C ALA A 382 -2.01 -24.45 -6.40
N ILE A 383 -1.09 -24.36 -5.44
CA ILE A 383 0.36 -24.25 -5.65
C ILE A 383 1.01 -25.57 -5.25
N PHE A 384 1.84 -26.09 -6.14
CA PHE A 384 2.54 -27.35 -5.98
C PHE A 384 4.06 -27.16 -6.06
N ASP A 385 4.78 -27.99 -5.30
CA ASP A 385 6.23 -28.17 -5.44
C ASP A 385 6.51 -29.28 -6.44
N ILE A 386 7.33 -28.97 -7.43
CA ILE A 386 7.83 -29.87 -8.47
C ILE A 386 9.35 -29.81 -8.44
N PHE A 387 10.00 -30.76 -7.77
CA PHE A 387 11.48 -30.83 -7.70
C PHE A 387 12.15 -29.49 -7.28
N GLY A 388 11.51 -28.70 -6.41
CA GLY A 388 11.98 -27.38 -5.99
C GLY A 388 11.54 -26.20 -6.87
N LEU A 389 10.72 -26.46 -7.90
CA LEU A 389 10.07 -25.46 -8.77
C LEU A 389 8.58 -25.31 -8.39
N SER A 390 8.02 -24.11 -8.60
CA SER A 390 6.60 -23.85 -8.32
C SER A 390 5.72 -24.20 -9.52
N GLY A 391 4.81 -25.15 -9.32
CA GLY A 391 3.73 -25.51 -10.22
C GLY A 391 2.39 -24.90 -9.80
N PHE A 392 1.56 -24.52 -10.77
CA PHE A 392 0.27 -23.87 -10.51
C PHE A 392 -0.87 -24.62 -11.19
N VAL A 393 -1.89 -25.01 -10.42
CA VAL A 393 -3.18 -25.47 -10.94
C VAL A 393 -4.19 -24.35 -10.69
N TYR A 394 -4.74 -23.77 -11.75
CA TYR A 394 -5.83 -22.79 -11.63
C TYR A 394 -7.15 -23.52 -11.36
N GLN A 395 -8.13 -22.85 -10.72
CA GLN A 395 -9.47 -23.41 -10.44
C GLN A 395 -10.11 -24.06 -11.66
N LYS A 396 -9.98 -23.41 -12.82
CA LYS A 396 -10.49 -23.94 -14.08
C LYS A 396 -9.84 -25.25 -14.50
N GLU A 397 -8.67 -25.62 -13.98
CA GLU A 397 -7.89 -26.82 -14.28
C GLU A 397 -7.95 -27.89 -13.16
N CYS A 398 -8.71 -27.65 -12.08
CA CYS A 398 -8.85 -28.58 -10.96
C CYS A 398 -9.73 -29.80 -11.28
N SER A 399 -10.84 -29.58 -12.00
CA SER A 399 -11.84 -30.59 -12.39
C SER A 399 -12.63 -30.09 -13.59
N TRP A 400 -13.30 -31.02 -14.30
CA TRP A 400 -14.30 -30.67 -15.30
C TRP A 400 -15.64 -30.22 -14.70
N LYS A 401 -15.91 -30.56 -13.43
CA LYS A 401 -17.09 -30.09 -12.70
C LYS A 401 -16.83 -28.69 -12.16
N LYS A 402 -17.87 -27.84 -12.13
CA LYS A 402 -17.76 -26.49 -11.56
C LYS A 402 -17.59 -26.59 -10.05
N LEU A 403 -16.36 -26.38 -9.59
CA LEU A 403 -15.98 -26.31 -8.17
C LEU A 403 -16.00 -24.85 -7.71
N GLU A 404 -16.42 -24.62 -6.47
CA GLU A 404 -16.35 -23.28 -5.87
C GLU A 404 -14.91 -22.91 -5.50
N CYS A 405 -14.10 -23.89 -5.06
CA CYS A 405 -12.72 -23.66 -4.63
C CYS A 405 -11.76 -24.81 -5.02
N CYS A 406 -10.48 -24.53 -5.25
CA CYS A 406 -9.46 -25.57 -5.44
C CYS A 406 -9.28 -26.45 -4.18
N SER A 407 -9.62 -25.90 -3.02
CA SER A 407 -9.64 -26.56 -1.70
C SER A 407 -10.55 -27.79 -1.64
N ASP A 408 -11.52 -27.88 -2.54
CA ASP A 408 -12.45 -29.01 -2.62
C ASP A 408 -11.77 -30.26 -3.21
N VAL A 409 -10.72 -30.08 -4.01
CA VAL A 409 -9.98 -31.15 -4.71
C VAL A 409 -8.63 -31.43 -4.07
N PHE A 410 -7.91 -30.37 -3.69
CA PHE A 410 -6.55 -30.48 -3.19
C PHE A 410 -6.47 -30.19 -1.70
N ARG A 411 -5.65 -30.97 -1.01
CA ARG A 411 -5.30 -30.76 0.40
C ARG A 411 -3.85 -30.37 0.51
N LYS A 412 -3.58 -29.36 1.35
CA LYS A 412 -2.24 -28.92 1.69
C LYS A 412 -1.39 -30.09 2.20
N ASN A 413 -0.13 -30.13 1.79
CA ASN A 413 0.87 -31.16 2.09
C ASN A 413 0.62 -32.56 1.49
N SER A 414 -0.44 -32.76 0.71
CA SER A 414 -0.68 -34.01 -0.02
C SER A 414 -0.01 -33.99 -1.39
N SER A 415 0.36 -35.16 -1.92
CA SER A 415 0.96 -35.29 -3.25
C SER A 415 -0.07 -35.78 -4.27
N TYR A 416 -0.03 -35.21 -5.46
CA TYR A 416 -0.98 -35.47 -6.55
C TYR A 416 -0.22 -35.67 -7.85
N ASN A 417 -0.70 -36.58 -8.70
CA ASN A 417 -0.13 -36.78 -10.03
C ASN A 417 -0.83 -35.86 -11.02
N LEU A 418 -0.10 -34.85 -11.49
CA LEU A 418 -0.64 -33.74 -12.29
C LEU A 418 0.05 -33.70 -13.65
N LYS A 419 -0.69 -33.27 -14.68
CA LYS A 419 -0.14 -33.13 -16.03
C LYS A 419 0.32 -31.71 -16.29
N ILE A 420 1.48 -31.57 -16.92
CA ILE A 420 2.02 -30.27 -17.34
C ILE A 420 1.32 -29.81 -18.62
N ILE A 421 0.71 -28.63 -18.59
CA ILE A 421 0.05 -28.01 -19.75
C ILE A 421 1.03 -27.09 -20.48
N GLU A 422 1.67 -26.21 -19.73
CA GLU A 422 2.45 -25.09 -20.28
C GLU A 422 3.68 -24.87 -19.40
N ILE A 423 4.84 -24.73 -20.03
CA ILE A 423 6.08 -24.30 -19.38
C ILE A 423 6.43 -22.92 -19.91
N ASP A 424 6.05 -21.88 -19.17
CA ASP A 424 6.36 -20.51 -19.54
C ASP A 424 7.73 -20.12 -18.97
N LYS A 425 8.70 -20.16 -19.88
CA LYS A 425 10.11 -19.85 -19.62
C LYS A 425 10.40 -18.36 -19.41
N MET A 426 9.45 -17.46 -19.71
CA MET A 426 9.63 -16.01 -19.52
C MET A 426 9.12 -15.56 -18.15
N ASN A 427 8.07 -16.19 -17.63
CA ASN A 427 7.52 -15.90 -16.31
C ASN A 427 7.84 -16.99 -15.26
N GLU A 428 8.71 -17.94 -15.62
CA GLU A 428 9.22 -19.04 -14.79
C GLU A 428 8.10 -19.84 -14.10
N ARG A 429 7.05 -20.17 -14.85
CA ARG A 429 5.87 -20.90 -14.32
C ARG A 429 5.67 -22.22 -15.04
N ILE A 430 5.25 -23.22 -14.28
CA ILE A 430 4.77 -24.50 -14.81
C ILE A 430 3.28 -24.58 -14.50
N VAL A 431 2.44 -24.60 -15.54
CA VAL A 431 0.99 -24.71 -15.38
C VAL A 431 0.62 -26.19 -15.44
N LEU A 432 -0.13 -26.63 -14.43
CA LEU A 432 -0.54 -28.00 -14.21
C LEU A 432 -2.06 -28.16 -14.33
N THR A 433 -2.53 -29.36 -14.68
CA THR A 433 -3.96 -29.73 -14.69
C THR A 433 -4.24 -31.05 -14.00
N ASN A 434 -5.39 -31.11 -13.34
CA ASN A 434 -5.95 -32.31 -12.70
C ASN A 434 -7.24 -32.80 -13.38
N LYS A 435 -7.73 -32.10 -14.40
CA LYS A 435 -8.92 -32.50 -15.17
C LYS A 435 -8.91 -33.94 -15.71
N GLN A 436 -7.74 -34.55 -15.82
CA GLN A 436 -7.59 -35.92 -16.31
C GLN A 436 -8.26 -36.97 -15.40
N SER A 437 -8.49 -36.66 -14.11
CA SER A 437 -9.02 -37.61 -13.13
C SER A 437 -10.55 -37.70 -13.08
N ASP A 438 -11.26 -36.78 -13.74
CA ASP A 438 -12.72 -36.77 -13.85
C ASP A 438 -13.14 -37.04 -15.30
N ASP A 439 -14.18 -37.83 -15.51
CA ASP A 439 -14.76 -38.06 -16.84
C ASP A 439 -15.21 -36.72 -17.46
N ASP A 440 -14.69 -36.39 -18.65
CA ASP A 440 -14.98 -35.15 -19.38
C ASP A 440 -16.46 -35.09 -19.80
N PRO A 441 -17.27 -34.16 -19.28
CA PRO A 441 -18.68 -34.03 -19.64
C PRO A 441 -18.88 -33.64 -21.11
N LEU A 442 -17.88 -33.07 -21.78
CA LEU A 442 -17.95 -32.70 -23.20
C LEU A 442 -17.82 -33.90 -24.16
N LEU A 443 -17.45 -35.08 -23.66
CA LEU A 443 -17.40 -36.33 -24.43
C LEU A 443 -18.71 -37.14 -24.35
N SER A 444 -19.72 -36.66 -23.61
CA SER A 444 -21.05 -37.29 -23.58
C SER A 444 -21.93 -36.78 -24.74
N GLU A 445 -22.60 -37.70 -25.45
CA GLU A 445 -23.44 -37.42 -26.65
C GLU A 445 -24.69 -36.54 -26.39
N GLU A 446 -24.83 -35.93 -25.20
CA GLU A 446 -26.06 -35.25 -24.74
C GLU A 446 -26.00 -33.71 -24.73
N ILE A 447 -24.96 -33.07 -25.27
CA ILE A 447 -24.92 -31.59 -25.34
C ILE A 447 -25.99 -31.08 -26.33
N PRO A 448 -26.86 -30.14 -25.92
CA PRO A 448 -27.83 -29.53 -26.82
C PRO A 448 -27.13 -28.80 -27.96
N LYS A 449 -27.65 -28.93 -29.17
CA LYS A 449 -27.16 -28.23 -30.36
C LYS A 449 -27.73 -26.81 -30.39
N VAL A 450 -27.09 -25.95 -31.17
CA VAL A 450 -27.69 -24.66 -31.53
C VAL A 450 -29.04 -24.93 -32.19
N ASP A 451 -30.05 -24.16 -31.81
CA ASP A 451 -31.48 -24.28 -32.12
C ASP A 451 -32.27 -25.36 -31.35
N ASP A 452 -31.65 -26.08 -30.41
CA ASP A 452 -32.40 -26.96 -29.51
C ASP A 452 -33.20 -26.15 -28.47
N VAL A 453 -34.41 -26.63 -28.17
CA VAL A 453 -35.27 -26.08 -27.10
C VAL A 453 -35.22 -27.01 -25.90
N ILE A 454 -34.67 -26.50 -24.79
CA ILE A 454 -34.47 -27.27 -23.56
C ILE A 454 -35.16 -26.61 -22.38
N GLU A 455 -35.56 -27.43 -21.40
CA GLU A 455 -36.20 -26.96 -20.17
C GLU A 455 -35.15 -26.71 -19.10
N VAL A 456 -35.18 -25.51 -18.51
CA VAL A 456 -34.21 -25.04 -17.52
C VAL A 456 -34.88 -24.43 -16.30
N ILE A 457 -34.21 -24.52 -15.15
CA ILE A 457 -34.57 -23.81 -13.92
C ILE A 457 -33.63 -22.62 -13.77
N ILE A 458 -34.18 -21.40 -13.72
CA ILE A 458 -33.40 -20.20 -13.40
C ILE A 458 -33.07 -20.20 -11.90
N LYS A 459 -31.80 -20.23 -11.53
CA LYS A 459 -31.37 -20.30 -10.12
C LYS A 459 -30.88 -18.98 -9.55
N ALA A 460 -30.21 -18.18 -10.37
CA ALA A 460 -29.57 -16.96 -9.90
C ALA A 460 -29.64 -15.85 -10.95
N GLU A 461 -29.76 -14.62 -10.46
CA GLU A 461 -29.73 -13.40 -11.26
C GLU A 461 -28.40 -12.68 -11.10
N CYS A 462 -27.76 -12.33 -12.21
CA CYS A 462 -26.61 -11.45 -12.28
C CYS A 462 -27.00 -10.11 -12.92
N ARG A 463 -26.08 -9.14 -12.88
CA ARG A 463 -26.35 -7.78 -13.41
C ARG A 463 -26.81 -7.79 -14.88
N THR A 464 -26.29 -8.71 -15.70
CA THR A 464 -26.49 -8.73 -17.16
C THR A 464 -27.15 -10.00 -17.70
N TYR A 465 -27.20 -11.09 -16.93
CA TYR A 465 -27.74 -12.39 -17.33
C TYR A 465 -28.28 -13.17 -16.14
N PHE A 466 -28.99 -14.26 -16.42
CA PHE A 466 -29.43 -15.26 -15.47
C PHE A 466 -28.65 -16.56 -15.66
N ILE A 467 -28.42 -17.25 -14.55
CA ILE A 467 -27.83 -18.58 -14.53
C ILE A 467 -28.96 -19.58 -14.40
N SER A 468 -29.08 -20.47 -15.37
CA SER A 468 -30.08 -21.52 -15.41
C SER A 468 -29.44 -22.90 -15.57
N HIS A 469 -30.12 -23.95 -15.13
CA HIS A 469 -29.63 -25.32 -15.25
C HIS A 469 -30.68 -26.21 -15.88
N ASP A 470 -30.26 -27.13 -16.74
CA ASP A 470 -31.11 -28.20 -17.24
C ASP A 470 -31.27 -29.34 -16.21
N LYS A 471 -31.96 -30.42 -16.60
CA LYS A 471 -32.18 -31.62 -15.77
C LYS A 471 -30.89 -32.39 -15.42
N ASN A 472 -29.84 -32.26 -16.23
CA ASN A 472 -28.56 -32.96 -16.09
C ASN A 472 -27.52 -32.09 -15.35
N GLY A 473 -27.86 -30.86 -15.00
CA GLY A 473 -26.98 -29.91 -14.31
C GLY A 473 -26.14 -29.05 -15.24
N LEU A 474 -26.41 -29.06 -16.55
CA LEU A 474 -25.74 -28.22 -17.54
C LEU A 474 -26.14 -26.76 -17.36
N GLU A 475 -25.14 -25.88 -17.19
CA GLU A 475 -25.35 -24.45 -16.97
C GLU A 475 -25.59 -23.70 -18.29
N ILE A 476 -26.70 -22.97 -18.36
CA ILE A 476 -27.12 -22.18 -19.51
C ILE A 476 -27.33 -20.73 -19.07
N LEU A 477 -26.68 -19.82 -19.78
CA LEU A 477 -26.70 -18.39 -19.51
C LEU A 477 -27.78 -17.70 -20.34
N ILE A 478 -28.72 -17.02 -19.70
CA ILE A 478 -29.79 -16.26 -20.36
C ILE A 478 -29.54 -14.78 -20.16
N LEU A 479 -29.09 -14.06 -21.19
CA LEU A 479 -28.89 -12.61 -21.11
C LEU A 479 -30.22 -11.91 -20.81
N LYS A 480 -30.23 -10.84 -20.01
CA LYS A 480 -31.48 -10.12 -19.67
C LYS A 480 -32.25 -9.63 -20.91
N LYS A 481 -31.54 -9.23 -21.96
CA LYS A 481 -32.10 -8.82 -23.26
C LYS A 481 -32.79 -9.95 -24.03
N GLU A 482 -32.52 -11.21 -23.67
CA GLU A 482 -33.04 -12.43 -24.29
C GLU A 482 -34.19 -13.05 -23.48
N ILE A 483 -34.75 -12.33 -22.50
CA ILE A 483 -35.90 -12.81 -21.71
C ILE A 483 -37.23 -12.46 -22.37
N SER A 484 -37.39 -11.24 -22.86
CA SER A 484 -38.63 -10.76 -23.46
C SER A 484 -38.39 -9.73 -24.56
N TRP A 485 -39.37 -9.60 -25.44
CA TRP A 485 -39.44 -8.54 -26.45
C TRP A 485 -39.87 -7.19 -25.85
N ALA A 486 -40.41 -7.18 -24.63
CA ALA A 486 -40.85 -5.97 -23.93
C ALA A 486 -39.67 -5.09 -23.49
N ASN A 487 -39.88 -3.77 -23.51
CA ASN A 487 -38.85 -2.81 -23.10
C ASN A 487 -38.77 -2.64 -21.58
N SER A 488 -39.81 -3.07 -20.86
CA SER A 488 -39.87 -3.06 -19.40
C SER A 488 -40.22 -4.46 -18.93
N VAL A 489 -39.31 -5.09 -18.18
CA VAL A 489 -39.46 -6.46 -17.66
C VAL A 489 -39.12 -6.44 -16.17
N GLU A 490 -39.99 -7.02 -15.36
CA GLU A 490 -39.72 -7.26 -13.94
C GLU A 490 -38.93 -8.56 -13.79
N TYR A 491 -37.62 -8.42 -13.71
CA TYR A 491 -36.67 -9.54 -13.71
C TYR A 491 -36.76 -10.44 -12.47
N ASP A 492 -37.14 -9.88 -11.31
CA ASP A 492 -37.23 -10.60 -10.03
C ASP A 492 -38.19 -11.80 -10.08
N LYS A 493 -39.18 -11.75 -10.97
CA LYS A 493 -40.19 -12.81 -11.13
C LYS A 493 -39.62 -14.10 -11.74
N TYR A 494 -38.45 -14.06 -12.37
CA TYR A 494 -37.91 -15.20 -13.11
C TYR A 494 -37.04 -16.13 -12.26
N ASN A 495 -36.63 -15.72 -11.05
CA ASN A 495 -35.84 -16.57 -10.17
C ASN A 495 -36.66 -17.77 -9.66
N GLY A 496 -36.10 -18.97 -9.79
CA GLY A 496 -36.71 -20.23 -9.37
C GLY A 496 -37.71 -20.83 -10.38
N ILE A 497 -37.97 -20.16 -11.51
CA ILE A 497 -38.95 -20.62 -12.49
C ILE A 497 -38.34 -21.67 -13.44
N LYS A 498 -39.12 -22.72 -13.72
CA LYS A 498 -38.92 -23.67 -14.82
C LYS A 498 -39.46 -23.08 -16.13
N THR A 499 -38.61 -22.99 -17.15
CA THR A 499 -39.01 -22.45 -18.46
C THR A 499 -38.26 -23.12 -19.61
N LYS A 500 -38.81 -23.01 -20.82
CA LYS A 500 -38.16 -23.52 -22.04
C LYS A 500 -37.33 -22.42 -22.70
N VAL A 501 -36.07 -22.71 -22.98
CA VAL A 501 -35.12 -21.81 -23.64
C VAL A 501 -34.59 -22.42 -24.93
N LEU A 502 -34.47 -21.58 -25.95
CA LEU A 502 -33.80 -21.92 -27.20
C LEU A 502 -32.29 -21.66 -27.05
N ILE A 503 -31.45 -22.66 -27.30
CA ILE A 503 -30.00 -22.48 -27.37
C ILE A 503 -29.64 -21.78 -28.68
N TYR A 504 -28.95 -20.65 -28.60
CA TYR A 504 -28.58 -19.90 -29.81
C TYR A 504 -27.08 -19.78 -30.03
N GLU A 505 -26.26 -20.07 -29.02
CA GLU A 505 -24.81 -19.96 -29.12
C GLU A 505 -24.15 -20.89 -28.09
N ILE A 506 -23.10 -21.57 -28.52
CA ILE A 506 -22.28 -22.46 -27.69
C ILE A 506 -20.83 -22.07 -27.93
N ASP A 507 -20.18 -21.57 -26.88
CA ASP A 507 -18.79 -21.12 -26.93
C ASP A 507 -17.85 -22.33 -26.77
N LYS A 508 -17.12 -22.66 -27.84
CA LYS A 508 -16.18 -23.79 -27.88
C LYS A 508 -14.86 -23.53 -27.15
N GLU A 509 -14.52 -22.28 -26.86
CA GLU A 509 -13.28 -21.91 -26.16
C GLU A 509 -13.51 -21.56 -24.68
N GLY A 510 -14.72 -21.09 -24.33
CA GLY A 510 -15.08 -20.64 -22.97
C GLY A 510 -16.07 -21.51 -22.20
N SER A 511 -16.51 -22.65 -22.74
CA SER A 511 -17.45 -23.62 -22.11
C SER A 511 -18.83 -23.05 -21.74
N ASN A 512 -19.24 -21.90 -22.27
CA ASN A 512 -20.54 -21.27 -21.96
C ASN A 512 -21.60 -21.61 -23.01
N ILE A 513 -22.82 -21.92 -22.57
CA ILE A 513 -23.99 -22.15 -23.42
C ILE A 513 -24.97 -21.01 -23.21
N TYR A 514 -25.42 -20.37 -24.29
CA TYR A 514 -26.35 -19.25 -24.23
C TYR A 514 -27.75 -19.63 -24.69
N GLY A 515 -28.72 -19.37 -23.80
CA GLY A 515 -30.15 -19.60 -24.03
C GLY A 515 -30.93 -18.30 -24.21
N SER A 516 -32.06 -18.38 -24.92
CA SER A 516 -33.01 -17.28 -25.09
C SER A 516 -34.44 -17.76 -24.86
N ILE A 517 -35.15 -17.10 -23.93
CA ILE A 517 -36.60 -17.27 -23.75
C ILE A 517 -37.32 -16.48 -24.86
N ARG A 518 -36.82 -15.28 -25.16
CA ARG A 518 -37.39 -14.35 -26.13
C ARG A 518 -37.50 -14.94 -27.53
N ARG A 519 -36.48 -15.68 -27.98
CA ARG A 519 -36.47 -16.29 -29.33
C ARG A 519 -37.44 -17.45 -29.47
N ASN A 520 -37.89 -18.03 -28.35
CA ASN A 520 -38.94 -19.04 -28.30
C ASN A 520 -40.35 -18.42 -28.27
N LEU A 521 -40.47 -17.09 -28.18
CA LEU A 521 -41.73 -16.36 -28.21
C LEU A 521 -41.91 -15.68 -29.57
N ASP A 522 -43.17 -15.60 -30.02
CA ASP A 522 -43.52 -14.89 -31.23
C ASP A 522 -43.01 -13.44 -31.19
N ASN A 523 -42.34 -13.03 -32.27
CA ASN A 523 -41.81 -11.68 -32.37
C ASN A 523 -42.96 -10.68 -32.54
N PRO A 524 -43.25 -9.80 -31.57
CA PRO A 524 -44.40 -8.90 -31.64
C PRO A 524 -44.28 -7.87 -32.78
N TRP A 525 -43.09 -7.69 -33.35
CA TRP A 525 -42.85 -6.78 -34.47
C TRP A 525 -43.28 -7.33 -35.83
N SER A 526 -43.48 -8.65 -35.98
CA SER A 526 -43.95 -9.22 -37.25
C SER A 526 -45.40 -8.82 -37.54
N ASN A 527 -46.25 -8.81 -36.50
CA ASN A 527 -47.69 -8.53 -36.61
C ASN A 527 -48.08 -7.17 -36.00
N ILE A 528 -47.11 -6.30 -35.70
CA ILE A 528 -47.36 -5.04 -34.98
C ILE A 528 -48.35 -4.11 -35.70
N LEU A 529 -48.37 -4.13 -37.03
CA LEU A 529 -49.28 -3.32 -37.84
C LEU A 529 -50.72 -3.84 -37.82
N GLN A 530 -50.91 -5.13 -37.52
CA GLN A 530 -52.24 -5.73 -37.32
C GLN A 530 -52.75 -5.48 -35.90
N ILE A 531 -51.86 -5.56 -34.91
CA ILE A 531 -52.18 -5.32 -33.49
C ILE A 531 -52.47 -3.83 -33.23
N TYR A 532 -51.66 -2.94 -33.82
CA TYR A 532 -51.80 -1.50 -33.69
C TYR A 532 -51.86 -0.84 -35.07
N PRO A 533 -53.03 -0.88 -35.74
CA PRO A 533 -53.20 -0.20 -37.02
C PRO A 533 -53.06 1.31 -36.83
N ARG A 534 -52.65 2.01 -37.88
CA ARG A 534 -52.53 3.47 -37.86
C ARG A 534 -53.86 4.10 -37.45
N ASN A 535 -53.80 5.13 -36.60
CA ASN A 535 -54.92 5.83 -36.01
C ASN A 535 -55.73 5.05 -34.96
N SER A 536 -55.31 3.84 -34.57
CA SER A 536 -55.94 3.11 -33.48
C SER A 536 -55.74 3.81 -32.14
N VAL A 537 -56.74 3.69 -31.28
CA VAL A 537 -56.72 4.25 -29.93
C VAL A 537 -56.38 3.15 -28.94
N VAL A 538 -55.39 3.40 -28.08
CA VAL A 538 -54.89 2.42 -27.13
C VAL A 538 -54.77 3.07 -25.75
N GLU A 539 -55.34 2.43 -24.74
CA GLU A 539 -55.10 2.80 -23.34
C GLU A 539 -53.67 2.40 -22.94
N SER A 540 -52.86 3.36 -22.53
CA SER A 540 -51.44 3.15 -22.24
C SER A 540 -51.02 3.89 -20.98
N SER A 541 -50.09 3.33 -20.20
CA SER A 541 -49.61 3.96 -18.96
C SER A 541 -48.32 4.74 -19.18
N VAL A 542 -48.13 5.84 -18.46
CA VAL A 542 -46.89 6.63 -18.53
C VAL A 542 -45.74 5.82 -17.90
N LEU A 543 -44.74 5.46 -18.71
CA LEU A 543 -43.54 4.76 -18.26
C LEU A 543 -42.47 5.73 -17.76
N HIS A 544 -42.19 6.77 -18.55
CA HIS A 544 -41.14 7.75 -18.25
C HIS A 544 -41.40 9.09 -18.95
N VAL A 545 -41.16 10.19 -18.25
CA VAL A 545 -41.24 11.56 -18.81
C VAL A 545 -39.82 12.09 -18.98
N ASN A 546 -39.45 12.49 -20.20
CA ASN A 546 -38.13 13.01 -20.54
C ASN A 546 -38.21 14.43 -21.12
N ASP A 547 -37.07 15.09 -21.24
CA ASP A 547 -36.96 16.41 -21.87
C ASP A 547 -37.43 16.43 -23.32
N ARG A 548 -37.40 15.29 -24.02
CA ARG A 548 -37.81 15.18 -25.44
C ARG A 548 -39.28 14.78 -25.64
N GLY A 549 -39.93 14.21 -24.64
CA GLY A 549 -41.27 13.64 -24.78
C GLY A 549 -41.63 12.67 -23.66
N VAL A 550 -42.80 12.05 -23.79
CA VAL A 550 -43.32 11.06 -22.83
C VAL A 550 -43.31 9.67 -23.48
N LEU A 551 -42.78 8.69 -22.75
CA LEU A 551 -42.82 7.27 -23.10
C LEU A 551 -44.01 6.61 -22.41
N PHE A 552 -44.87 5.97 -23.21
CA PHE A 552 -46.02 5.20 -22.77
C PHE A 552 -45.74 3.70 -22.92
N LEU A 553 -46.17 2.91 -21.94
CA LEU A 553 -46.19 1.46 -21.98
C LEU A 553 -47.51 0.99 -22.58
N LEU A 554 -47.42 0.29 -23.71
CA LEU A 554 -48.55 -0.33 -24.39
C LEU A 554 -48.95 -1.64 -23.69
N PRO A 555 -50.20 -2.12 -23.84
CA PRO A 555 -50.67 -3.36 -23.24
C PRO A 555 -49.82 -4.60 -23.55
N ASN A 556 -49.15 -4.64 -24.70
CA ASN A 556 -48.27 -5.74 -25.09
C ASN A 556 -46.82 -5.61 -24.57
N GLY A 557 -46.54 -4.65 -23.68
CA GLY A 557 -45.22 -4.42 -23.08
C GLY A 557 -44.22 -3.64 -23.95
N LEU A 558 -44.62 -3.23 -25.17
CA LEU A 558 -43.82 -2.32 -26.00
C LEU A 558 -44.01 -0.86 -25.56
N THR A 559 -43.16 0.02 -26.05
CA THR A 559 -43.25 1.46 -25.72
C THR A 559 -43.62 2.31 -26.92
N ALA A 560 -44.57 3.22 -26.72
CA ALA A 560 -44.89 4.30 -27.64
C ALA A 560 -44.29 5.62 -27.16
N PHE A 561 -43.82 6.45 -28.07
CA PHE A 561 -43.22 7.75 -27.76
C PHE A 561 -44.09 8.89 -28.32
N ILE A 562 -44.35 9.89 -27.48
CA ILE A 562 -45.02 11.14 -27.85
C ILE A 562 -44.03 12.30 -27.66
N SER A 563 -43.75 13.04 -28.74
CA SER A 563 -42.86 14.21 -28.72
C SER A 563 -43.47 15.37 -27.94
N ASN A 564 -42.66 16.18 -27.26
CA ASN A 564 -43.11 17.39 -26.57
C ASN A 564 -43.92 18.34 -27.47
N GLU A 565 -43.53 18.51 -28.73
CA GLU A 565 -44.22 19.41 -29.68
C GLU A 565 -45.71 19.04 -29.81
N LYS A 566 -46.01 17.75 -29.70
CA LYS A 566 -47.38 17.21 -29.77
C LYS A 566 -48.11 17.22 -28.42
N ILE A 567 -47.42 17.56 -27.33
CA ILE A 567 -47.96 17.65 -25.96
C ILE A 567 -48.20 19.11 -25.56
N ILE A 568 -47.35 20.04 -26.01
CA ILE A 568 -47.36 21.46 -25.60
C ILE A 568 -48.63 22.19 -26.04
N ASN A 569 -49.26 21.77 -27.15
CA ASN A 569 -50.50 22.39 -27.64
C ASN A 569 -51.75 22.11 -26.77
N SER A 570 -51.64 21.34 -25.68
CA SER A 570 -52.81 20.88 -24.89
C SER A 570 -52.69 20.92 -23.37
N LYS A 571 -51.85 21.82 -22.84
CA LYS A 571 -51.47 22.01 -21.41
C LYS A 571 -50.24 21.23 -20.94
N THR A 572 -49.64 21.82 -19.89
CA THR A 572 -48.32 21.62 -19.33
C THR A 572 -47.97 20.16 -19.02
N LYS A 573 -46.69 19.84 -19.23
CA LYS A 573 -45.99 18.57 -18.95
C LYS A 573 -46.23 17.99 -17.55
N GLU A 574 -46.77 18.79 -16.63
CA GLU A 574 -47.05 18.50 -15.22
C GLU A 574 -48.16 17.47 -15.00
N ASN A 575 -49.01 17.21 -16.00
CA ASN A 575 -50.12 16.25 -15.87
C ASN A 575 -49.73 14.78 -16.12
N PHE A 576 -48.49 14.49 -16.53
CA PHE A 576 -48.04 13.13 -16.80
C PHE A 576 -47.21 12.60 -15.62
N THR A 577 -47.86 11.93 -14.67
CA THR A 577 -47.17 11.18 -13.62
C THR A 577 -47.00 9.72 -14.01
N LYS A 578 -45.84 9.13 -13.66
CA LYS A 578 -45.52 7.72 -13.93
C LYS A 578 -46.64 6.82 -13.41
N GLY A 579 -47.14 5.92 -14.26
CA GLY A 579 -48.22 4.99 -13.96
C GLY A 579 -49.62 5.45 -14.37
N ASN A 580 -49.85 6.75 -14.62
CA ASN A 580 -51.16 7.23 -15.08
C ASN A 580 -51.50 6.65 -16.45
N LYS A 581 -52.76 6.26 -16.64
CA LYS A 581 -53.27 5.75 -17.90
C LYS A 581 -53.86 6.88 -18.74
N HIS A 582 -53.52 6.91 -20.02
CA HIS A 582 -54.05 7.85 -21.00
C HIS A 582 -54.42 7.11 -22.28
N MET A 583 -55.42 7.64 -22.98
CA MET A 583 -55.76 7.20 -24.33
C MET A 583 -54.80 7.87 -25.31
N ILE A 584 -54.05 7.06 -26.04
CA ILE A 584 -53.11 7.54 -27.06
C ILE A 584 -53.51 6.98 -28.43
N GLN A 585 -53.34 7.80 -29.47
CA GLN A 585 -53.59 7.39 -30.85
C GLN A 585 -52.27 7.03 -31.53
N ILE A 586 -52.19 5.86 -32.16
CA ILE A 586 -51.01 5.43 -32.90
C ILE A 586 -50.87 6.24 -34.19
N ASP A 587 -49.77 6.98 -34.33
CA ASP A 587 -49.52 7.85 -35.50
C ASP A 587 -48.66 7.13 -36.54
N LYS A 588 -47.49 6.64 -36.11
CA LYS A 588 -46.49 6.06 -37.01
C LYS A 588 -45.74 4.92 -36.33
N ILE A 589 -45.60 3.79 -37.02
CA ILE A 589 -44.79 2.66 -36.57
C ILE A 589 -43.61 2.47 -37.51
N GLU A 590 -42.39 2.56 -36.98
CA GLU A 590 -41.16 2.26 -37.71
C GLU A 590 -40.65 0.86 -37.32
N VAL A 591 -41.10 -0.16 -38.06
CA VAL A 591 -40.78 -1.58 -37.78
C VAL A 591 -39.27 -1.84 -37.78
N ARG A 592 -38.53 -1.29 -38.76
CA ARG A 592 -37.06 -1.45 -38.84
C ARG A 592 -36.33 -0.87 -37.64
N LYS A 593 -36.82 0.24 -37.07
CA LYS A 593 -36.21 0.88 -35.90
C LYS A 593 -36.82 0.43 -34.58
N LYS A 594 -37.82 -0.45 -34.61
CA LYS A 594 -38.59 -0.90 -33.44
C LYS A 594 -39.12 0.27 -32.61
N ARG A 595 -39.74 1.24 -33.28
CA ARG A 595 -40.29 2.47 -32.64
C ARG A 595 -41.74 2.67 -33.00
N ILE A 596 -42.55 3.01 -32.00
CA ILE A 596 -43.96 3.38 -32.14
C ILE A 596 -44.08 4.85 -31.72
N TYR A 597 -44.65 5.67 -32.58
CA TYR A 597 -44.96 7.06 -32.34
C TYR A 597 -46.47 7.22 -32.20
N ALA A 598 -46.89 7.97 -31.19
CA ALA A 598 -48.29 8.21 -30.89
C ALA A 598 -48.59 9.71 -30.69
N ASN A 599 -49.87 10.03 -30.70
CA ASN A 599 -50.43 11.33 -30.37
C ASN A 599 -51.33 11.18 -29.13
N LEU A 600 -51.48 12.25 -28.36
CA LEU A 600 -52.43 12.26 -27.25
C LEU A 600 -53.84 12.47 -27.79
N LEU A 601 -54.83 11.71 -27.29
CA LEU A 601 -56.24 11.98 -27.54
C LEU A 601 -56.81 12.80 -26.39
N TYR A 602 -57.63 13.79 -26.74
CA TYR A 602 -58.30 14.68 -25.79
C TYR A 602 -59.63 14.11 -25.30
#